data_AF-A0A6N6S109-F1
#
_entry.id   AF-A0A6N6S109-F1
#
_cell.length_a   1.000
_cell.length_b   1.000
_cell.length_c   1.000
_cell.angle_alpha   90.00
_cell.angle_beta   90.00
_cell.angle_gamma   90.00
#
_symmetry.space_group_name_H-M   'P 1'
#
loop_
_entity.id
_entity.type
_entity.pdbx_description
1 polymer ?
#
loop_
_entity_poly.entity_id
_entity_poly.type
_entity_poly.pdbx_seq_one_letter_code
_entity_poly.pdbx_strand_id
1 'polypeptide(L)' 'MKIKAVIFDLDDTLYDCTGSLIEASRRRAARAMVDAGLPCAEEEVYQLQKDLMEKHGAYHLVFNEIVKKY' A
#
# COMPACT_ATOMS: atom_id res chain seq x y z
N MET A 1 35.03 2.55 18.81
CA MET A 1 33.79 2.72 19.61
C MET A 1 32.86 1.56 19.28
N LYS A 2 32.27 0.87 20.28
CA LYS A 2 31.33 -0.25 20.04
C LYS A 2 29.94 0.19 20.51
N ILE A 3 28.95 0.19 19.61
CA ILE A 3 27.56 0.48 19.98
C ILE A 3 27.10 -0.64 20.93
N LYS A 4 26.57 -0.26 22.10
CA LYS A 4 26.15 -1.20 23.15
C LYS A 4 24.66 -1.52 23.08
N ALA A 5 23.86 -0.58 22.62
CA ALA A 5 22.42 -0.73 22.40
C ALA A 5 21.93 0.31 21.39
N VAL A 6 20.81 0.00 20.74
CA VAL A 6 19.98 0.94 19.98
C VAL A 6 18.56 0.76 20.48
N ILE A 7 17.90 1.87 20.80
CA ILE A 7 16.52 1.87 21.29
C ILE A 7 15.69 2.62 20.24
N PHE A 8 14.59 2.00 19.83
CA PHE A 8 13.64 2.57 18.89
C PHE A 8 12.32 2.83 19.62
N ASP A 9 11.71 3.96 19.29
CA ASP A 9 10.31 4.18 19.56
C ASP A 9 9.45 3.29 18.65
N LEU A 10 8.17 3.13 18.98
CA LEU A 10 7.24 2.35 18.16
C LEU A 10 6.55 3.25 17.13
N ASP A 11 5.87 4.29 17.60
CA ASP A 11 4.98 5.13 16.80
C ASP A 11 5.76 5.95 15.75
N ASP A 12 5.42 5.75 14.47
CA ASP A 12 6.06 6.33 13.28
C ASP A 12 7.59 6.11 13.15
N THR A 13 8.19 5.36 14.08
CA THR A 13 9.60 4.92 14.02
C THR A 13 9.70 3.49 13.50
N LEU A 14 8.92 2.56 14.06
CA LEU A 14 8.85 1.17 13.61
C LEU A 14 7.48 0.78 13.05
N TYR A 15 6.43 1.52 13.40
CA TYR A 15 5.07 1.26 12.95
C TYR A 15 4.41 2.55 12.47
N ASP A 16 3.83 2.54 11.27
CA ASP A 16 3.19 3.72 10.68
C ASP A 16 1.83 3.97 11.35
N CYS A 17 1.81 4.90 12.30
CA CYS A 17 0.62 5.30 13.03
C CYS A 17 -0.10 6.46 12.33
N THR A 18 0.64 7.29 11.59
CA THR A 18 0.13 8.45 10.85
C THR A 18 -0.38 8.12 9.46
N GLY A 19 -0.06 6.93 8.94
CA GLY A 19 -0.42 6.54 7.57
C GLY A 19 0.46 7.20 6.50
N SER A 20 1.64 7.70 6.89
CA SER A 20 2.59 8.39 6.01
C SER A 20 3.08 7.51 4.85
N LEU A 21 3.04 6.18 5.01
CA LEU A 21 3.48 5.22 4.02
C LEU A 21 2.36 4.70 3.11
N ILE A 22 1.09 5.03 3.41
CA ILE A 22 -0.07 4.49 2.69
C ILE A 22 0.01 4.80 1.19
N GLU A 23 0.30 6.05 0.83
CA GLU A 23 0.34 6.47 -0.58
C GLU A 23 1.50 5.83 -1.35
N ALA A 24 2.67 5.73 -0.72
CA ALA A 24 3.81 5.03 -1.29
C ALA A 24 3.53 3.52 -1.46
N SER A 25 2.85 2.91 -0.49
CA SER A 25 2.44 1.51 -0.53
C SER A 25 1.47 1.24 -1.70
N ARG A 26 0.45 2.09 -1.88
CA ARG A 26 -0.52 1.97 -2.98
C ARG A 26 0.14 2.00 -4.35
N ARG A 27 1.09 2.92 -4.57
CA ARG A 27 1.83 3.02 -5.84
C ARG A 27 2.68 1.79 -6.10
N ARG A 28 3.42 1.30 -5.09
CA ARG A 28 4.20 0.06 -5.23
C ARG A 28 3.31 -1.16 -5.51
N ALA A 29 2.16 -1.25 -4.85
CA ALA A 29 1.20 -2.32 -5.11
C ALA A 29 0.63 -2.24 -6.53
N ALA A 30 0.24 -1.04 -6.97
CA ALA A 30 -0.24 -0.80 -8.34
C ALA A 30 0.78 -1.26 -9.38
N ARG A 31 2.04 -0.84 -9.20
CA ARG A 31 3.14 -1.25 -10.07
C ARG A 31 3.32 -2.75 -10.09
N ALA A 32 3.34 -3.40 -8.92
CA ALA A 32 3.51 -4.84 -8.81
C ALA A 32 2.38 -5.62 -9.51
N MET A 33 1.14 -5.12 -9.47
CA MET A 33 0.01 -5.74 -10.18
C MET A 33 0.16 -5.64 -11.70
N VAL A 34 0.55 -4.46 -12.21
CA VAL A 34 0.79 -4.25 -13.65
C VAL A 34 1.99 -5.07 -14.13
N ASP A 35 3.10 -5.05 -13.38
CA ASP A 35 4.30 -5.84 -13.68
C ASP A 35 4.00 -7.36 -13.66
N ALA A 36 3.00 -7.80 -12.89
CA ALA A 36 2.51 -9.19 -12.88
C ALA A 36 1.55 -9.54 -14.02
N GLY A 37 1.20 -8.58 -14.89
CA GLY A 37 0.40 -8.81 -16.11
C GLY A 37 -1.03 -8.29 -16.06
N LEU A 38 -1.40 -7.47 -15.07
CA LEU A 38 -2.71 -6.80 -15.09
C LEU A 38 -2.78 -5.82 -16.28
N PRO A 39 -3.80 -5.92 -17.16
CA PRO A 39 -3.82 -5.20 -18.45
C PRO A 39 -4.34 -3.76 -18.32
N CYS A 40 -3.69 -2.94 -17.49
CA CYS A 40 -4.00 -1.51 -17.30
C CYS A 40 -2.77 -0.71 -16.85
N ALA A 41 -2.90 0.61 -16.77
CA ALA A 41 -1.83 1.48 -16.29
C ALA A 41 -1.73 1.50 -14.76
N GLU A 42 -0.50 1.71 -14.25
CA GLU A 42 -0.23 1.80 -12.80
C GLU A 42 -1.13 2.86 -12.11
N GLU A 43 -1.31 4.03 -12.74
CA GLU A 43 -2.12 5.11 -12.16
C GLU A 43 -3.60 4.73 -12.05
N GLU A 44 -4.13 3.92 -12.99
CA GLU A 44 -5.50 3.42 -12.92
C GLU A 44 -5.70 2.49 -11.73
N VAL A 45 -4.74 1.58 -11.49
CA VAL A 45 -4.75 0.68 -10.34
C VAL A 45 -4.59 1.45 -9.03
N TYR A 46 -3.71 2.44 -8.99
CA TYR A 46 -3.53 3.31 -7.84
C TYR A 46 -4.83 4.04 -7.49
N GLN A 47 -5.50 4.64 -8.46
CA GLN A 47 -6.77 5.34 -8.22
C GLN A 47 -7.87 4.36 -7.78
N LEU A 48 -7.97 3.19 -8.42
CA LEU A 48 -8.97 2.18 -8.06
C LEU A 48 -8.78 1.65 -6.63
N GLN A 49 -7.54 1.51 -6.14
CA GLN A 49 -7.28 1.20 -4.72
C GLN A 49 -7.85 2.27 -3.79
N LYS A 50 -7.71 3.56 -4.12
CA LYS A 50 -8.24 4.66 -3.30
C LYS A 50 -9.75 4.61 -3.25
N ASP A 51 -10.39 4.47 -4.40
CA ASP A 51 -11.85 4.48 -4.52
C ASP A 51 -12.47 3.29 -3.77
N LEU A 52 -11.88 2.10 -3.90
CA LEU A 52 -12.34 0.90 -3.18
C LEU A 52 -12.12 1.03 -1.66
N MET A 53 -11.00 1.62 -1.25
CA MET A 53 -10.71 1.85 0.17
C MET A 53 -11.65 2.86 0.79
N GLU A 54 -11.94 3.96 0.09
CA GLU A 54 -12.89 4.99 0.54
C GLU A 54 -14.30 4.43 0.66
N LYS A 55 -14.69 3.54 -0.26
CA LYS A 55 -16.03 2.93 -0.28
C LYS A 55 -16.22 1.82 0.75
N HIS A 56 -15.21 0.99 1.00
CA HIS A 56 -15.36 -0.26 1.75
C HIS A 56 -14.54 -0.32 3.05
N GLY A 57 -13.60 0.61 3.24
CA GLY A 57 -12.75 0.69 4.43
C GLY A 57 -11.53 -0.24 4.41
N ALA A 58 -10.73 -0.12 5.47
CA ALA A 58 -9.37 -0.68 5.61
C ALA A 58 -9.23 -2.19 5.41
N TYR A 59 -10.27 -2.96 5.71
CA TYR A 59 -10.23 -4.43 5.70
C TYR A 59 -10.76 -5.06 4.41
N HIS A 60 -11.10 -4.22 3.41
CA HIS A 60 -11.58 -4.71 2.14
C HIS A 60 -10.46 -5.32 1.30
N LEU A 61 -10.75 -6.44 0.62
CA LEU A 61 -9.79 -7.15 -0.24
C LEU A 61 -9.61 -6.44 -1.57
N VAL A 62 -9.07 -5.21 -1.53
CA VAL A 62 -8.97 -4.30 -2.68
C VAL A 62 -8.31 -4.94 -3.91
N PHE A 63 -7.24 -5.71 -3.73
CA PHE A 63 -6.52 -6.33 -4.85
C PHE A 63 -7.35 -7.41 -5.54
N ASN A 64 -8.16 -8.17 -4.79
CA ASN A 64 -9.03 -9.20 -5.38
C ASN A 64 -10.13 -8.55 -6.22
N GLU A 65 -10.72 -7.46 -5.75
CA GLU A 65 -11.74 -6.72 -6.52
C GLU A 65 -11.16 -6.07 -7.77
N ILE A 66 -9.93 -5.54 -7.68
CA ILE A 66 -9.22 -5.02 -8.86
C ILE A 66 -9.02 -6.14 -9.89
N VAL A 67 -8.50 -7.30 -9.48
CA VAL A 67 -8.26 -8.43 -10.40
C VAL A 67 -9.57 -8.93 -11.01
N LYS A 68 -10.68 -9.01 -10.25
CA LYS A 68 -11.99 -9.42 -10.80
C LYS A 68 -12.53 -8.49 -11.88
N LYS A 69 -12.07 -7.24 -11.93
CA LYS A 69 -12.48 -6.24 -12.93
C LYS A 69 -11.80 -6.47 -14.29
N TYR A 70 -10.69 -7.20 -14.34
CA TYR A 70 -9.87 -7.44 -15.54
C TYR A 70 -9.81 -8.94 -15.87
#